data_AF-A0A9D9GBI3-F1
#
_entry.id   AF-A0A9D9GBI3-F1
#
_cell.length_a   1.000
_cell.length_b   1.000
_cell.length_c   1.000
_cell.angle_alpha   90.00
_cell.angle_beta   90.00
_cell.angle_gamma   90.00
#
_symmetry.space_group_name_H-M   'P 1'
#
loop_
_entity.id
_entity.type
_entity.pdbx_description
1 polymer ?
#
loop_
_entity_poly.entity_id
_entity_poly.type
_entity_poly.pdbx_seq_one_letter_code
_entity_poly.pdbx_strand_id
1 'polypeptide(L)'
;SFHMARLLTFRGLGRREFRNKRQDGATEFKVDKQMIQAFQQVEKDSFKAIDANEKALVWGLFGTQDKLVNCQGDFQKHYGKDRMQLFEGEHFLNDKVLSKVVMPLAEQILNV
;
A
#
# COMPACT_ATOMS: atom_id res chain seq x y z
N SER A 1 3.34 -1.42 1.00
CA SER A 1 3.87 -1.94 2.28
C SER A 1 4.12 -0.77 3.19
N PHE A 2 3.88 -0.91 4.49
CA PHE A 2 4.32 0.08 5.48
C PHE A 2 5.79 -0.11 5.92
N HIS A 3 6.45 -1.15 5.40
CA HIS A 3 7.83 -1.53 5.72
C HIS A 3 8.66 -1.64 4.43
N MET A 4 8.65 -0.59 3.59
CA MET A 4 9.38 -0.54 2.33
C MET A 4 10.90 -0.64 2.52
N ALA A 5 11.47 0.01 3.53
CA ALA A 5 12.89 -0.06 3.81
C ALA A 5 13.35 -1.51 4.04
N ARG A 6 12.57 -2.27 4.82
CA ARG A 6 12.81 -3.69 5.07
C ARG A 6 12.73 -4.49 3.77
N LEU A 7 11.66 -4.29 2.98
CA LEU A 7 11.48 -4.99 1.71
C LEU A 7 12.62 -4.71 0.73
N LEU A 8 13.02 -3.45 0.59
CA LEU A 8 14.10 -3.05 -0.31
C LEU A 8 15.46 -3.61 0.14
N THR A 9 15.71 -3.64 1.45
CA THR A 9 16.94 -4.23 2.02
C THR A 9 17.08 -5.71 1.66
N PHE A 10 16.01 -6.50 1.78
CA PHE A 10 16.09 -7.94 1.58
C PHE A 10 15.80 -8.42 0.15
N ARG A 11 15.05 -7.64 -0.64
CA ARG A 11 14.55 -8.09 -1.95
C ARG A 11 14.71 -7.06 -3.08
N GLY A 12 15.01 -5.80 -2.76
CA GLY A 12 14.92 -4.69 -3.70
C GLY A 12 16.25 -4.09 -4.15
N LEU A 13 17.36 -4.30 -3.44
CA LEU A 13 18.66 -3.70 -3.73
C LEU A 13 19.11 -3.96 -5.19
N GLY A 14 19.74 -2.97 -5.82
CA GLY A 14 20.26 -3.05 -7.20
C GLY A 14 19.39 -2.33 -8.23
N ARG A 15 19.65 -2.58 -9.52
CA ARG A 15 18.85 -2.01 -10.63
C ARG A 15 17.50 -2.72 -10.75
N ARG A 16 16.46 -1.95 -11.03
CA ARG A 16 15.06 -2.39 -11.15
C ARG A 16 14.40 -1.70 -12.31
N GLU A 17 13.49 -2.40 -12.97
CA GLU A 17 12.70 -1.85 -14.07
C GLU A 17 11.44 -1.16 -13.56
N PHE A 18 11.08 -0.05 -14.21
CA PHE A 18 9.75 0.52 -14.05
C PHE A 18 8.73 -0.37 -14.75
N ARG A 19 7.61 -0.65 -14.08
CA ARG A 19 6.54 -1.48 -14.64
C ARG A 19 5.67 -0.76 -15.66
N ASN A 20 5.78 0.57 -15.72
CA ASN A 20 5.05 1.43 -16.63
C ASN A 20 6.02 2.39 -17.31
N LYS A 21 5.70 2.80 -18.55
CA LYS A 21 6.46 3.82 -19.27
C LYS A 21 6.45 5.13 -18.47
N ARG A 22 7.63 5.74 -18.31
CA ARG A 22 7.77 7.05 -17.68
C ARG A 22 7.78 8.16 -18.73
N GLN A 23 7.26 9.32 -18.36
CA GLN A 23 7.24 10.51 -19.21
C GLN A 23 8.65 10.97 -19.60
N ASP A 24 9.64 10.80 -18.72
CA ASP A 24 11.05 11.12 -18.95
C ASP A 24 11.81 10.04 -19.74
N GLY A 25 11.13 8.97 -20.17
CA GLY A 25 11.71 7.86 -20.92
C GLY A 25 12.57 6.90 -20.10
N ALA A 26 12.74 7.12 -18.79
CA ALA A 26 13.53 6.23 -17.95
C ALA A 26 12.85 4.85 -17.83
N THR A 27 13.62 3.79 -18.08
CA THR A 27 13.15 2.39 -18.03
C THR A 27 13.56 1.67 -16.74
N GLU A 28 14.62 2.15 -16.08
CA GLU A 28 15.15 1.57 -14.85
C GLU A 28 15.48 2.61 -13.78
N PHE A 29 15.58 2.14 -12.54
CA PHE A 29 16.06 2.89 -11.38
C PHE A 29 16.96 2.01 -10.51
N LYS A 30 17.81 2.64 -9.71
CA LYS A 30 18.69 1.94 -8.76
C LYS A 30 18.14 2.08 -7.35
N VAL A 31 17.94 0.95 -6.68
CA VAL A 31 17.73 0.89 -5.24
C VAL A 31 19.10 0.74 -4.58
N ASP A 32 19.48 1.74 -3.80
CA ASP A 32 20.71 1.75 -3.02
C ASP A 32 20.45 2.04 -1.53
N LYS A 33 21.53 2.11 -0.75
CA LYS A 33 21.47 2.35 0.69
C LYS A 33 20.85 3.71 1.03
N GLN A 34 21.09 4.73 0.19
CA GLN A 34 20.55 6.07 0.43
C GLN A 34 19.03 6.06 0.25
N MET A 35 18.52 5.42 -0.81
CA MET A 35 17.08 5.23 -1.01
C MET A 35 16.45 4.45 0.16
N ILE A 36 17.09 3.38 0.62
CA ILE A 36 16.61 2.60 1.77
C ILE A 36 16.52 3.47 3.03
N GLN A 37 17.55 4.28 3.32
CA GLN A 37 17.57 5.20 4.46
C GLN A 37 16.47 6.26 4.37
N ALA A 38 16.19 6.78 3.17
CA ALA A 38 15.09 7.71 2.97
C ALA A 38 13.74 7.08 3.32
N PHE A 39 13.48 5.83 2.87
CA PHE A 39 12.28 5.10 3.28
C PHE A 39 12.24 4.85 4.78
N GLN A 40 13.36 4.50 5.44
CA GLN A 40 13.40 4.33 6.90
C GLN A 40 13.01 5.62 7.62
N GLN A 41 13.43 6.78 7.12
CA GLN A 41 13.12 8.06 7.74
C GLN A 41 11.65 8.40 7.59
N VAL A 42 11.06 8.21 6.40
CA VAL A 42 9.62 8.40 6.17
C VAL A 42 8.79 7.44 7.02
N GLU A 43 9.20 6.17 7.11
CA GLU A 43 8.49 5.15 7.87
C GLU A 43 8.41 5.43 9.37
N LYS A 44 9.38 6.16 9.95
CA LYS A 44 9.33 6.58 11.36
C LYS A 44 8.15 7.50 11.65
N ASP A 45 7.68 8.23 10.64
CA ASP A 45 6.58 9.17 10.78
C ASP A 45 5.24 8.58 10.34
N SER A 46 5.24 7.38 9.75
CA SER A 46 4.03 6.62 9.45
C SER A 46 3.17 6.49 10.70
N PHE A 47 1.87 6.77 10.54
CA PHE A 47 0.86 6.68 11.59
C PHE A 47 1.03 7.65 12.77
N LYS A 48 1.95 8.62 12.70
CA LYS A 48 1.97 9.75 13.63
C LYS A 48 0.79 10.67 13.31
N ALA A 49 0.14 11.19 14.35
CA ALA A 49 -1.00 12.12 14.24
C ALA A 49 -2.27 11.55 13.58
N ILE A 50 -2.53 10.24 13.69
CA ILE A 50 -3.84 9.69 13.35
C ILE A 50 -4.84 10.03 14.46
N ASP A 51 -5.71 11.01 14.20
CA ASP A 51 -6.83 11.36 15.06
C ASP A 51 -8.14 10.67 14.62
N ALA A 52 -9.24 10.95 15.31
CA ALA A 52 -10.54 10.35 15.02
C ALA A 52 -11.10 10.77 13.64
N ASN A 53 -10.81 11.99 13.19
CA ASN A 53 -11.27 12.49 11.91
C ASN A 53 -10.51 11.80 10.77
N GLU A 54 -9.19 11.70 10.88
CA GLU A 54 -8.36 10.98 9.91
C GLU A 54 -8.76 9.50 9.81
N LYS A 55 -9.02 8.83 10.94
CA LYS A 55 -9.52 7.45 10.92
C LYS A 55 -10.85 7.32 10.19
N ALA A 56 -11.69 8.34 10.23
CA ALA A 56 -12.98 8.30 9.58
C ALA A 56 -12.88 8.38 8.04
N LEU A 57 -11.78 8.92 7.52
CA LEU A 57 -11.55 9.15 6.09
C LEU A 57 -10.78 8.02 5.39
N VAL A 58 -10.13 7.15 6.15
CA VAL A 58 -9.25 6.10 5.61
C VAL A 58 -9.93 4.73 5.65
N TRP A 59 -9.87 4.02 4.52
CA TRP A 59 -10.29 2.62 4.39
C TRP A 59 -9.15 1.77 3.82
N GLY A 60 -9.01 0.56 4.36
CA GLY A 60 -7.99 -0.40 3.94
C GLY A 60 -8.62 -1.61 3.26
N LEU A 61 -8.17 -1.94 2.05
CA LEU A 61 -8.60 -3.12 1.31
C LEU A 61 -7.44 -4.10 1.19
N PHE A 62 -7.67 -5.36 1.58
CA PHE A 62 -6.61 -6.38 1.59
C PHE A 62 -7.07 -7.68 0.96
N GLY A 63 -6.27 -8.19 0.02
CA GLY A 63 -6.48 -9.49 -0.59
C GLY A 63 -6.21 -10.62 0.39
N THR A 64 -7.12 -11.59 0.50
CA THR A 64 -6.97 -12.75 1.40
C THR A 64 -5.82 -13.68 1.00
N GLN A 65 -5.33 -13.57 -0.23
CA GLN A 65 -4.24 -14.39 -0.78
C GLN A 65 -2.98 -13.56 -1.10
N ASP A 66 -2.86 -12.34 -0.58
CA ASP A 66 -1.65 -11.52 -0.77
C ASP A 66 -0.44 -12.13 -0.05
N LYS A 67 0.52 -12.62 -0.83
CA LYS A 67 1.80 -13.20 -0.36
C LYS A 67 2.99 -12.26 -0.53
N LEU A 68 2.78 -11.07 -1.12
CA LEU A 68 3.85 -10.11 -1.41
C LEU A 68 4.03 -9.13 -0.26
N VAL A 69 2.93 -8.55 0.22
CA VAL A 69 2.93 -7.53 1.27
C VAL A 69 1.71 -7.72 2.16
N ASN A 70 1.93 -8.24 3.37
CA ASN A 70 0.87 -8.31 4.37
C ASN A 70 1.10 -7.26 5.47
N CYS A 71 0.26 -6.22 5.46
CA CYS A 71 0.24 -5.16 6.48
C CYS A 71 -1.13 -5.03 7.15
N GLN A 72 -1.96 -6.08 7.11
CA GLN A 72 -3.32 -6.06 7.68
C GLN A 72 -3.29 -5.76 9.18
N GLY A 73 -2.38 -6.42 9.93
CA GLY A 73 -2.24 -6.21 11.36
C GLY A 73 -1.82 -4.78 11.73
N ASP A 74 -0.88 -4.21 10.97
CA ASP A 74 -0.46 -2.81 11.15
C ASP A 74 -1.63 -1.85 10.89
N PHE A 75 -2.34 -2.05 9.77
CA PHE A 75 -3.49 -1.22 9.44
C PHE A 75 -4.58 -1.30 10.52
N GLN A 76 -4.98 -2.51 10.91
CA GLN A 76 -6.01 -2.74 11.92
C GLN A 76 -5.64 -2.10 13.26
N LYS A 77 -4.36 -2.13 13.66
CA LYS A 77 -3.88 -1.49 14.90
C LYS A 77 -4.09 0.02 14.88
N HIS A 78 -3.91 0.68 13.74
CA HIS A 78 -3.98 2.14 13.63
C HIS A 78 -5.39 2.65 13.30
N TYR A 79 -6.08 2.01 12.35
CA TYR A 79 -7.37 2.47 11.80
C TYR A 79 -8.58 1.69 12.30
N GLY A 80 -8.39 0.53 12.92
CA GLY A 80 -9.49 -0.32 13.38
C GLY A 80 -9.90 -1.37 12.36
N LYS A 81 -10.63 -2.39 12.83
CA LYS A 81 -11.12 -3.51 11.99
C LYS A 81 -12.33 -3.10 11.15
N ASP A 82 -13.14 -2.19 11.67
CA ASP A 82 -14.30 -1.60 11.01
C ASP A 82 -13.93 -0.81 9.74
N ARG A 83 -12.70 -0.30 9.67
CA ARG A 83 -12.14 0.42 8.51
C ARG A 83 -11.39 -0.48 7.51
N MET A 84 -11.45 -1.78 7.71
CA MET A 84 -10.72 -2.76 6.91
C MET A 84 -11.69 -3.72 6.22
N GLN A 85 -11.54 -3.87 4.91
CA GLN A 85 -12.27 -4.84 4.11
C GLN A 85 -11.32 -5.87 3.49
N LEU A 86 -11.69 -7.13 3.62
CA LEU A 86 -10.99 -8.22 2.95
C LEU A 86 -11.71 -8.55 1.64
N PHE A 87 -10.94 -8.89 0.61
CA PHE A 87 -11.49 -9.40 -0.64
C PHE A 87 -10.77 -10.67 -1.07
N GLU A 88 -11.48 -11.53 -1.81
CA GLU A 88 -10.87 -12.71 -2.41
C GLU A 88 -9.96 -12.28 -3.58
N GLY A 89 -8.65 -12.40 -3.37
CA GLY A 89 -7.66 -12.03 -4.37
C GLY A 89 -6.25 -11.92 -3.80
N GLU A 90 -5.30 -11.67 -4.68
CA GLU A 90 -3.87 -11.50 -4.36
C GLU A 90 -3.51 -10.02 -4.15
N HIS A 91 -2.24 -9.68 -4.35
CA HIS A 91 -1.70 -8.34 -4.15
C HIS A 91 -2.19 -7.30 -5.17
N PHE A 92 -2.33 -7.71 -6.43
CA PHE A 92 -2.74 -6.81 -7.50
C PHE A 92 -4.26 -6.83 -7.67
N LEU A 93 -4.83 -5.65 -7.78
CA LEU A 93 -6.22 -5.50 -8.19
C LEU A 93 -6.37 -5.92 -9.65
N ASN A 94 -7.51 -6.53 -9.97
CA ASN A 94 -7.93 -6.84 -11.32
C ASN A 94 -9.33 -6.27 -11.56
N ASP A 95 -9.80 -6.31 -12.81
CA ASP A 95 -11.08 -5.72 -13.22
C ASP A 95 -12.28 -6.26 -12.40
N LYS A 96 -12.23 -7.53 -12.00
CA LYS A 96 -13.27 -8.16 -11.18
C LYS A 96 -13.27 -7.59 -9.76
N VAL A 97 -12.11 -7.44 -9.12
CA VAL A 97 -12.00 -6.84 -7.78
C VAL A 97 -12.36 -5.35 -7.83
N LEU A 98 -11.92 -4.63 -8.87
CA LEU A 98 -12.27 -3.23 -9.06
C LEU A 98 -13.80 -3.04 -9.15
N SER A 99 -14.45 -3.73 -10.09
CA SER A 99 -15.89 -3.58 -10.32
C SER A 99 -16.77 -4.09 -9.18
N LYS A 100 -16.37 -5.15 -8.48
CA LYS A 100 -17.22 -5.80 -7.46
C LYS A 100 -16.90 -5.42 -6.02
N VAL A 101 -15.74 -4.81 -5.76
CA VAL A 101 -15.29 -4.49 -4.40
C VAL A 101 -14.91 -3.01 -4.28
N VAL A 102 -13.97 -2.54 -5.11
CA VAL A 102 -13.41 -1.19 -4.94
C VAL A 102 -14.43 -0.11 -5.30
N MET A 103 -15.06 -0.22 -6.47
CA MET A 103 -16.03 0.77 -6.93
C MET A 103 -17.25 0.87 -6.01
N PRO A 104 -17.93 -0.24 -5.63
CA PRO A 104 -19.07 -0.16 -4.71
C PRO A 104 -18.70 0.42 -3.34
N LEU A 105 -17.52 0.11 -2.81
CA LEU A 105 -17.06 0.70 -1.55
C LEU A 105 -16.81 2.20 -1.69
N ALA A 106 -16.19 2.64 -2.78
CA ALA A 106 -15.95 4.06 -3.04
C ALA A 106 -17.26 4.84 -3.16
N GLU A 107 -18.23 4.31 -3.90
CA GLU A 107 -19.59 4.86 -4.03
C GLU A 107 -20.27 4.99 -2.66
N GLN A 108 -20.22 3.93 -1.84
CA GLN A 108 -20.76 3.94 -0.48
C GLN A 108 -20.09 5.02 0.40
N ILE A 109 -18.76 5.17 0.34
CA ILE A 109 -18.02 6.14 1.15
C ILE A 109 -18.34 7.58 0.72
N LEU A 110 -18.45 7.79 -0.59
CA LEU A 110 -18.69 9.11 -1.18
C LEU A 110 -20.18 9.49 -1.20
N ASN A 111 -21.08 8.55 -0.90
CA ASN A 111 -22.53 8.69 -1.04
C ASN A 111 -22.95 9.12 -2.47
N VAL A 112 -22.35 8.48 -3.48
CA VAL A 112 -22.63 8.73 -4.92
C VAL A 112 -23.17 7.50 -5.62
#